data_AF-A0A1F7ZTE6-F1
#
_entry.id   AF-A0A1F7ZTE6-F1
#
_cell.length_a   1.000
_cell.length_b   1.000
_cell.length_c   1.000
_cell.angle_alpha   90.00
_cell.angle_beta   90.00
_cell.angle_gamma   90.00
#
_symmetry.space_group_name_H-M   'P 1'
#
loop_
_entity.id
_entity.type
_entity.pdbx_description
1 polymer ?
#
loop_
_entity_poly.entity_id
_entity_poly.type
_entity_poly.pdbx_seq_one_letter_code
_entity_poly.pdbx_strand_id
1 'polypeptide(L)'
;MSGFDLRSSQSSYGDPRHFSGASFGAPQPPPTKGLMDGYHGAPNLKNVETPRYNPLNTTHPRSSALLNGNDPVTMYLLTETAMGDSVHYEVLSLEEVEGLKKESKFLSGRLEAAKRKLALETKLRDAAMSLSRLYNSKSSRSSEEYDVGVLPNPIGVTGACSVAMALQEVWNLESRVQLIQKRLLEHTAGVLQMTHKGLKKYPKNNVPNTPESLSSHNPRGSIDDFDDRSLYKTSDHLNELSGHGPQVPGPLAHLSQPTVGLDTIQNTEKKLAILSGQMHDMILQSNPSSDFAPVPQLSAEGSMLNPTDTIEAYMAYIENGLGALAIHSNSTATTRSMDNGGDQQLAEVNSRLYQIVNESGLPRSRTLPPPPAISNGSHEEHLSYLNEGIDGLHERLGGLLEQKGILTTQIQQQRELNSKSDAERDAHIADLVEQLSRVRKELDLAEREGEQSKGVLEHTMEQLEAARRELSDHQHRAIPEDNSEAIASEKEARTRADAEVSRLQTVVKELQHEKDALAEAHEARLRAETEITQLQTVVHEHQREKDAHNETQEAHRHAESEIARLKNVVQELQHEKDDYAEAHEARLPRERCSR
;
A
#
# COMPACT_ATOMS: atom_id res chain seq x y z
N MET A 1 -48.65 -38.90 81.02
CA MET A 1 -47.68 -37.86 80.65
C MET A 1 -47.68 -37.78 79.12
N SER A 2 -47.94 -36.57 78.59
CA SER A 2 -47.79 -36.07 77.20
C SER A 2 -48.40 -36.90 76.04
N GLY A 3 -49.29 -36.42 75.19
CA GLY A 3 -49.85 -35.08 74.93
C GLY A 3 -50.59 -35.13 73.57
N PHE A 4 -51.84 -34.69 73.58
CA PHE A 4 -52.88 -34.70 72.53
C PHE A 4 -52.48 -34.03 71.20
N ASP A 5 -52.71 -34.68 70.05
CA ASP A 5 -53.79 -34.47 69.05
C ASP A 5 -53.72 -33.18 68.19
N LEU A 6 -53.71 -33.34 66.85
CA LEU A 6 -54.78 -32.86 65.92
C LEU A 6 -54.37 -32.98 64.43
N ARG A 7 -54.91 -34.03 63.81
CA ARG A 7 -55.47 -34.18 62.44
C ARG A 7 -55.50 -32.94 61.51
N SER A 8 -55.01 -33.08 60.25
CA SER A 8 -55.87 -33.09 59.04
C SER A 8 -55.07 -33.19 57.72
N SER A 9 -55.37 -34.24 56.95
CA SER A 9 -55.52 -34.33 55.48
C SER A 9 -54.36 -33.92 54.55
N GLN A 10 -53.59 -34.92 54.11
CA GLN A 10 -52.94 -34.94 52.79
C GLN A 10 -53.45 -36.15 51.99
N SER A 11 -54.10 -35.89 50.85
CA SER A 11 -54.45 -36.87 49.81
C SER A 11 -53.50 -36.61 48.65
N SER A 12 -52.51 -37.46 48.38
CA SER A 12 -52.61 -38.73 47.64
C SER A 12 -53.27 -38.55 46.27
N TYR A 13 -52.45 -38.36 45.23
CA TYR A 13 -52.37 -39.28 44.09
C TYR A 13 -51.21 -38.85 43.18
N GLY A 14 -50.24 -39.74 43.04
CA GLY A 14 -49.24 -39.72 41.99
C GLY A 14 -49.50 -40.85 41.00
N ASP A 15 -49.43 -40.47 39.73
CA ASP A 15 -48.85 -41.26 38.63
C ASP A 15 -49.71 -42.35 37.93
N PRO A 16 -49.36 -42.78 36.70
CA PRO A 16 -49.91 -42.22 35.47
C PRO A 16 -50.25 -43.35 34.48
N ARG A 17 -51.51 -43.54 34.08
CA ARG A 17 -51.86 -44.29 32.86
C ARG A 17 -53.36 -44.22 32.67
N HIS A 18 -53.74 -43.82 31.46
CA HIS A 18 -55.11 -43.66 30.98
C HIS A 18 -55.78 -42.40 31.52
N PHE A 19 -55.71 -41.30 30.76
CA PHE A 19 -56.90 -40.61 30.25
C PHE A 19 -56.49 -39.65 29.12
N SER A 20 -57.32 -39.64 28.08
CA SER A 20 -57.17 -38.94 26.82
C SER A 20 -56.95 -37.44 26.99
N GLY A 21 -55.81 -36.95 26.49
CA GLY A 21 -55.51 -35.53 26.40
C GLY A 21 -56.17 -34.89 25.18
N ALA A 22 -57.38 -34.36 25.34
CA ALA A 22 -57.85 -33.23 24.53
C ALA A 22 -57.21 -31.96 25.13
N SER A 23 -55.99 -31.65 24.68
CA SER A 23 -55.26 -30.44 25.06
C SER A 23 -55.54 -29.33 24.05
N PHE A 24 -56.21 -28.27 24.50
CA PHE A 24 -56.27 -26.98 23.81
C PHE A 24 -54.88 -26.34 23.84
N GLY A 25 -54.18 -26.40 22.72
CA GLY A 25 -52.95 -25.64 22.43
C GLY A 25 -53.23 -24.45 21.52
N ALA A 26 -52.48 -23.36 21.73
CA ALA A 26 -52.55 -22.06 21.06
C ALA A 26 -52.34 -22.12 19.52
N PRO A 27 -52.68 -21.03 18.77
CA PRO A 27 -53.22 -21.12 17.41
C PRO A 27 -52.17 -21.31 16.30
N GLN A 28 -52.48 -22.21 15.37
CA GLN A 28 -51.77 -22.35 14.09
C GLN A 28 -52.06 -21.17 13.16
N PRO A 29 -51.05 -20.63 12.44
CA PRO A 29 -51.25 -19.65 11.37
C PRO A 29 -51.85 -20.30 10.10
N PRO A 30 -52.67 -19.58 9.31
CA PRO A 30 -53.36 -20.14 8.14
C PRO A 30 -52.42 -20.42 6.95
N PRO A 31 -52.80 -21.33 6.03
CA PRO A 31 -51.94 -21.84 4.97
C PRO A 31 -51.69 -20.80 3.86
N THR A 32 -50.41 -20.49 3.63
CA THR A 32 -49.87 -19.62 2.58
C THR A 32 -49.83 -20.32 1.22
N LYS A 33 -50.99 -20.53 0.59
CA LYS A 33 -51.07 -20.99 -0.82
C LYS A 33 -51.89 -20.09 -1.75
N GLY A 34 -52.34 -18.94 -1.29
CA GLY A 34 -53.17 -18.00 -2.08
C GLY A 34 -52.53 -16.67 -2.48
N LEU A 35 -51.23 -16.45 -2.23
CA LEU A 35 -50.60 -15.12 -2.37
C LEU A 35 -49.48 -15.05 -3.43
N MET A 36 -49.47 -15.99 -4.38
CA MET A 36 -48.46 -16.10 -5.43
C MET A 36 -49.02 -15.99 -6.86
N ASP A 37 -50.31 -15.69 -7.01
CA ASP A 37 -51.00 -15.67 -8.31
C ASP A 37 -51.22 -14.25 -8.88
N GLY A 38 -50.78 -13.20 -8.18
CA GLY A 38 -50.94 -11.81 -8.61
C GLY A 38 -49.83 -11.27 -9.51
N TYR A 39 -48.77 -12.03 -9.75
CA TYR A 39 -47.59 -11.60 -10.51
C TYR A 39 -47.50 -12.21 -11.92
N HIS A 40 -48.56 -12.87 -12.39
CA HIS A 40 -48.62 -13.45 -13.73
C HIS A 40 -49.17 -12.44 -14.75
N GLY A 41 -48.34 -11.47 -15.12
CA GLY A 41 -48.76 -10.38 -16.01
C GLY A 41 -47.67 -9.70 -16.85
N ALA A 42 -46.54 -10.35 -17.13
CA ALA A 42 -45.60 -10.01 -18.22
C ALA A 42 -44.56 -11.16 -18.38
N PRO A 43 -44.00 -11.40 -19.58
CA PRO A 43 -43.70 -12.75 -20.04
C PRO A 43 -42.34 -13.30 -19.59
N ASN A 44 -42.35 -14.59 -19.27
CA ASN A 44 -41.21 -15.53 -19.22
C ASN A 44 -39.96 -15.12 -18.42
N LEU A 45 -39.97 -15.53 -17.15
CA LEU A 45 -38.76 -16.09 -16.52
C LEU A 45 -39.15 -17.37 -15.74
N LYS A 46 -39.63 -18.37 -16.49
CA LYS A 46 -39.64 -19.76 -15.98
C LYS A 46 -38.20 -20.24 -15.92
N ASN A 47 -37.54 -19.95 -14.80
CA ASN A 47 -36.42 -20.70 -14.22
C ASN A 47 -36.15 -20.12 -12.84
N VAL A 48 -37.10 -20.33 -11.92
CA VAL A 48 -36.76 -20.35 -10.49
C VAL A 48 -35.97 -21.64 -10.29
N GLU A 49 -34.69 -21.63 -10.66
CA GLU A 49 -33.76 -22.67 -10.25
C GLU A 49 -33.66 -22.57 -8.72
N THR A 50 -34.04 -23.66 -8.07
CA THR A 50 -33.65 -23.98 -6.70
C THR A 50 -32.23 -23.48 -6.41
N PRO A 51 -31.99 -22.75 -5.32
CA PRO A 51 -30.66 -22.25 -5.04
C PRO A 51 -29.73 -23.45 -4.78
N ARG A 52 -28.86 -23.77 -5.75
CA ARG A 52 -27.90 -24.88 -5.69
C ARG A 52 -26.72 -24.56 -4.75
N TYR A 53 -27.00 -24.21 -3.51
CA TYR A 53 -26.00 -24.15 -2.45
C TYR A 53 -25.74 -25.56 -1.93
N ASN A 54 -24.46 -25.93 -1.79
CA ASN A 54 -24.03 -27.20 -1.21
C ASN A 54 -24.11 -27.10 0.34
N PRO A 55 -25.07 -27.74 1.02
CA PRO A 55 -25.21 -27.63 2.48
C PRO A 55 -24.13 -28.40 3.26
N LEU A 56 -23.26 -29.15 2.58
CA LEU A 56 -22.27 -30.03 3.21
C LEU A 56 -20.88 -29.39 3.35
N ASN A 57 -20.67 -28.16 2.90
CA ASN A 57 -19.39 -27.49 3.02
C ASN A 57 -19.53 -26.07 3.60
N THR A 58 -19.39 -25.97 4.93
CA THR A 58 -19.43 -24.70 5.67
C THR A 58 -18.24 -23.79 5.38
N THR A 59 -17.18 -24.31 4.75
CA THR A 59 -15.96 -23.54 4.45
C THR A 59 -16.00 -22.82 3.09
N HIS A 60 -16.86 -23.23 2.15
CA HIS A 60 -16.94 -22.59 0.84
C HIS A 60 -18.38 -22.54 0.27
N PRO A 61 -19.21 -21.58 0.72
CA PRO A 61 -20.62 -21.47 0.35
C PRO A 61 -20.88 -21.01 -1.10
N ARG A 62 -19.83 -20.74 -1.89
CA ARG A 62 -19.92 -20.23 -3.28
C ARG A 62 -19.78 -21.29 -4.38
N SER A 63 -19.53 -22.54 -4.03
CA SER A 63 -19.39 -23.62 -5.01
C SER A 63 -20.75 -24.28 -5.28
N SER A 64 -21.13 -24.36 -6.56
CA SER A 64 -22.28 -25.18 -6.95
C SER A 64 -21.93 -26.65 -6.74
N ALA A 65 -22.92 -27.48 -6.38
CA ALA A 65 -22.72 -28.90 -6.12
C ALA A 65 -22.18 -29.72 -7.31
N LEU A 66 -22.03 -29.10 -8.50
CA LEU A 66 -21.56 -29.72 -9.74
C LEU A 66 -20.14 -29.30 -10.13
N LEU A 67 -19.52 -28.37 -9.40
CA LEU A 67 -18.15 -27.93 -9.66
C LEU A 67 -17.17 -28.72 -8.77
N ASN A 68 -16.42 -29.63 -9.39
CA ASN A 68 -15.30 -30.29 -8.72
C ASN A 68 -14.06 -29.39 -8.81
N GLY A 69 -13.79 -28.61 -7.76
CA GLY A 69 -12.64 -27.69 -7.71
C GLY A 69 -11.25 -28.35 -7.85
N ASN A 70 -11.19 -29.69 -7.89
CA ASN A 70 -9.97 -30.47 -8.06
C ASN A 70 -9.67 -30.84 -9.52
N ASP A 71 -10.58 -30.60 -10.47
CA ASP A 71 -10.31 -30.84 -11.89
C ASP A 71 -9.66 -29.60 -12.55
N PRO A 72 -8.37 -29.65 -12.90
CA PRO A 72 -7.65 -28.50 -13.46
C PRO A 72 -8.19 -28.07 -14.83
N VAL A 73 -8.80 -28.99 -15.60
CA VAL A 73 -9.26 -28.69 -16.97
C VAL A 73 -10.55 -27.89 -16.94
N THR A 74 -11.53 -28.30 -16.13
CA THR A 74 -12.78 -27.53 -15.97
C THR A 74 -12.53 -26.18 -15.32
N MET A 75 -11.64 -26.10 -14.32
CA MET A 75 -11.23 -24.83 -13.73
C MET A 75 -10.59 -23.89 -14.77
N TYR A 76 -9.67 -24.39 -15.59
CA TYR A 76 -9.06 -23.60 -16.66
C TYR A 76 -10.08 -23.10 -17.70
N LEU A 77 -11.03 -23.96 -18.12
CA LEU A 77 -12.09 -23.58 -19.07
C LEU A 77 -13.01 -22.50 -18.51
N LEU A 78 -13.42 -22.64 -17.25
CA LEU A 78 -14.25 -21.65 -16.56
C LEU A 78 -13.51 -20.33 -16.37
N THR A 79 -12.23 -20.39 -16.04
CA THR A 79 -11.39 -19.20 -15.96
C THR A 79 -11.29 -18.52 -17.32
N GLU A 80 -10.92 -19.22 -18.39
CA GLU A 80 -10.80 -18.61 -19.73
C GLU A 80 -12.15 -18.05 -20.23
N THR A 81 -13.27 -18.70 -19.90
CA THR A 81 -14.62 -18.19 -20.24
C THR A 81 -14.94 -16.93 -19.43
N ALA A 82 -14.71 -16.94 -18.12
CA ALA A 82 -14.90 -15.76 -17.28
C ALA A 82 -13.98 -14.60 -17.70
N MET A 83 -12.77 -14.92 -18.14
CA MET A 83 -11.84 -13.95 -18.73
C MET A 83 -12.42 -13.35 -20.01
N GLY A 84 -12.90 -14.19 -20.94
CA GLY A 84 -13.53 -13.75 -22.20
C GLY A 84 -14.76 -12.88 -21.97
N ASP A 85 -15.62 -13.27 -21.03
CA ASP A 85 -16.86 -12.56 -20.69
C ASP A 85 -16.59 -11.19 -20.03
N SER A 86 -15.47 -11.06 -19.31
CA SER A 86 -15.09 -9.83 -18.60
C SER A 86 -14.23 -8.86 -19.39
N VAL A 87 -13.82 -9.19 -20.63
CA VAL A 87 -12.99 -8.31 -21.48
C VAL A 87 -13.61 -6.92 -21.69
N HIS A 88 -14.94 -6.85 -21.76
CA HIS A 88 -15.66 -5.62 -22.08
C HIS A 88 -16.26 -4.92 -20.86
N TYR A 89 -15.93 -5.35 -19.64
CA TYR A 89 -16.42 -4.70 -18.44
C TYR A 89 -15.68 -3.41 -18.14
N GLU A 90 -16.45 -2.38 -17.83
CA GLU A 90 -15.95 -1.04 -17.52
C GLU A 90 -15.24 -1.04 -16.17
N VAL A 91 -14.00 -0.53 -16.16
CA VAL A 91 -13.23 -0.34 -14.92
C VAL A 91 -13.39 1.11 -14.48
N LEU A 92 -14.29 1.28 -13.50
CA LEU A 92 -14.56 2.50 -12.77
C LEU A 92 -13.35 2.98 -11.93
N SER A 93 -13.30 4.29 -11.68
CA SER A 93 -12.31 4.91 -10.78
C SER A 93 -12.60 4.61 -9.30
N LEU A 94 -11.61 4.83 -8.43
CA LEU A 94 -11.76 4.63 -6.97
C LEU A 94 -12.90 5.50 -6.40
N GLU A 95 -13.02 6.75 -6.86
CA GLU A 95 -14.07 7.68 -6.42
C GLU A 95 -15.46 7.20 -6.83
N GLU A 96 -15.63 6.73 -8.07
CA GLU A 96 -16.90 6.19 -8.55
C GLU A 96 -17.29 4.90 -7.82
N VAL A 97 -16.33 4.01 -7.54
CA VAL A 97 -16.58 2.79 -6.77
C VAL A 97 -17.02 3.12 -5.34
N GLU A 98 -16.38 4.08 -4.69
CA GLU A 98 -16.77 4.54 -3.36
C GLU A 98 -18.13 5.24 -3.37
N GLY A 99 -18.41 6.05 -4.40
CA GLY A 99 -19.71 6.68 -4.65
C GLY A 99 -20.82 5.65 -4.80
N LEU A 100 -20.64 4.65 -5.67
CA LEU A 100 -21.58 3.55 -5.89
C LEU A 100 -21.79 2.71 -4.63
N LYS A 101 -20.74 2.47 -3.83
CA LYS A 101 -20.87 1.77 -2.54
C LYS A 101 -21.70 2.57 -1.52
N LYS A 102 -21.48 3.89 -1.44
CA LYS A 102 -22.29 4.79 -0.59
C LYS A 102 -23.74 4.80 -1.05
N GLU A 103 -23.98 4.92 -2.37
CA GLU A 103 -25.32 4.87 -2.96
C GLU A 103 -26.01 3.52 -2.71
N SER A 104 -25.29 2.40 -2.85
CA SER A 104 -25.81 1.05 -2.59
C SER A 104 -26.28 0.90 -1.14
N LYS A 105 -25.47 1.36 -0.16
CA LYS A 105 -25.86 1.35 1.26
C LYS A 105 -27.10 2.20 1.52
N PHE A 106 -27.14 3.40 0.95
CA PHE A 106 -28.28 4.32 1.07
C PHE A 106 -29.56 3.72 0.46
N LEU A 107 -29.49 3.22 -0.77
CA LEU A 107 -30.61 2.61 -1.47
C LEU A 107 -31.07 1.31 -0.80
N SER A 108 -30.16 0.51 -0.24
CA SER A 108 -30.53 -0.67 0.54
C SER A 108 -31.32 -0.28 1.80
N GLY A 109 -30.88 0.75 2.52
CA GLY A 109 -31.64 1.28 3.67
C GLY A 109 -33.03 1.75 3.27
N ARG A 110 -33.14 2.48 2.15
CA ARG A 110 -34.42 2.95 1.60
C ARG A 110 -35.31 1.81 1.10
N LEU A 111 -34.73 0.79 0.45
CA LEU A 111 -35.43 -0.42 0.01
C LEU A 111 -36.01 -1.17 1.20
N GLU A 112 -35.24 -1.36 2.28
CA GLU A 112 -35.74 -2.01 3.50
C GLU A 112 -36.83 -1.18 4.19
N ALA A 113 -36.74 0.16 4.18
CA ALA A 113 -37.81 1.03 4.66
C ALA A 113 -39.08 0.91 3.79
N ALA A 114 -38.93 0.90 2.46
CA ALA A 114 -40.04 0.74 1.51
C ALA A 114 -40.71 -0.65 1.63
N LYS A 115 -39.93 -1.72 1.83
CA LYS A 115 -40.44 -3.07 2.11
C LYS A 115 -41.23 -3.12 3.43
N ARG A 116 -40.74 -2.47 4.50
CA ARG A 116 -41.49 -2.36 5.77
C ARG A 116 -42.79 -1.58 5.58
N LYS A 117 -42.77 -0.48 4.82
CA LYS A 117 -43.97 0.31 4.50
C LYS A 117 -44.98 -0.53 3.72
N LEU A 118 -44.53 -1.25 2.69
CA LEU A 118 -45.37 -2.19 1.94
C LEU A 118 -45.99 -3.27 2.85
N ALA A 119 -45.21 -3.84 3.78
CA ALA A 119 -45.70 -4.81 4.74
C ALA A 119 -46.75 -4.23 5.69
N LEU A 120 -46.64 -2.96 6.07
CA LEU A 120 -47.66 -2.27 6.86
C LEU A 120 -48.91 -1.98 6.04
N GLU A 121 -48.78 -1.48 4.82
CA GLU A 121 -49.93 -1.16 3.97
C GLU A 121 -50.71 -2.42 3.55
N THR A 122 -50.01 -3.54 3.29
CA THR A 122 -50.65 -4.85 3.03
C THR A 122 -51.41 -5.34 4.25
N LYS A 123 -50.81 -5.28 5.45
CA LYS A 123 -51.51 -5.61 6.71
C LYS A 123 -52.72 -4.71 6.97
N LEU A 124 -52.62 -3.41 6.68
CA LEU A 124 -53.75 -2.48 6.82
C LEU A 124 -54.86 -2.78 5.82
N ARG A 125 -54.51 -3.14 4.57
CA ARG A 125 -55.48 -3.61 3.58
C ARG A 125 -56.16 -4.90 4.04
N ASP A 126 -55.41 -5.87 4.54
CA ASP A 126 -55.94 -7.14 5.04
C ASP A 126 -56.84 -6.94 6.27
N ALA A 127 -56.45 -6.05 7.19
CA ALA A 127 -57.26 -5.66 8.34
C ALA A 127 -58.55 -4.96 7.89
N ALA A 128 -58.48 -4.01 6.96
CA ALA A 128 -59.64 -3.33 6.39
C ALA A 128 -60.57 -4.31 5.66
N MET A 129 -60.01 -5.27 4.90
CA MET A 129 -60.77 -6.34 4.26
C MET A 129 -61.44 -7.25 5.30
N SER A 130 -60.77 -7.59 6.40
CA SER A 130 -61.37 -8.37 7.49
C SER A 130 -62.52 -7.63 8.18
N LEU A 131 -62.39 -6.31 8.40
CA LEU A 131 -63.46 -5.46 8.95
C LEU A 131 -64.64 -5.32 7.98
N SER A 132 -64.36 -5.15 6.68
CA SER A 132 -65.42 -5.09 5.66
C SER A 132 -66.23 -6.38 5.59
N ARG A 133 -65.59 -7.55 5.76
CA ARG A 133 -66.27 -8.85 5.81
C ARG A 133 -67.17 -8.97 7.05
N LEU A 134 -66.72 -8.45 8.20
CA LEU A 134 -67.49 -8.44 9.45
C LEU A 134 -68.70 -7.49 9.41
N TYR A 135 -68.57 -6.34 8.74
CA TYR A 135 -69.70 -5.42 8.54
C TYR A 135 -70.71 -5.97 7.54
N ASN A 136 -70.25 -6.63 6.46
CA ASN A 136 -71.14 -7.19 5.44
C ASN A 136 -71.88 -8.47 5.92
N SER A 137 -71.33 -9.22 6.88
CA SER A 137 -71.98 -10.42 7.42
C SER A 137 -73.18 -10.15 8.34
N LYS A 138 -73.44 -8.89 8.72
CA LYS A 138 -74.63 -8.49 9.51
C LYS A 138 -75.82 -8.03 8.67
N SER A 139 -75.66 -7.88 7.36
CA SER A 139 -76.73 -7.47 6.43
C SER A 139 -77.19 -8.65 5.56
N SER A 140 -77.77 -9.67 6.19
CA SER A 140 -78.44 -10.78 5.49
C SER A 140 -79.85 -11.01 6.03
N ARG A 141 -80.59 -9.93 6.30
CA ARG A 141 -82.06 -9.96 6.44
C ARG A 141 -82.63 -8.66 5.86
N SER A 142 -83.51 -8.81 4.86
CA SER A 142 -84.22 -7.79 4.06
C SER A 142 -83.40 -7.24 2.88
N SER A 143 -83.87 -7.18 1.64
CA SER A 143 -85.11 -7.58 1.00
C SER A 143 -84.88 -7.44 -0.51
N GLU A 144 -85.63 -8.18 -1.33
CA GLU A 144 -85.66 -8.12 -2.78
C GLU A 144 -85.80 -6.70 -3.39
N GLU A 145 -85.22 -6.59 -4.59
CA GLU A 145 -85.58 -5.72 -5.72
C GLU A 145 -84.82 -4.37 -5.92
N TYR A 146 -84.55 -4.11 -7.21
CA TYR A 146 -83.91 -2.97 -7.88
C TYR A 146 -82.39 -3.00 -8.10
N ASP A 147 -82.05 -3.56 -9.27
CA ASP A 147 -80.86 -3.31 -10.07
C ASP A 147 -80.73 -1.81 -10.43
N VAL A 148 -79.79 -1.10 -9.80
CA VAL A 148 -79.09 0.06 -10.37
C VAL A 148 -77.68 0.16 -9.76
N GLY A 149 -76.66 -0.05 -10.59
CA GLY A 149 -75.36 0.60 -10.47
C GLY A 149 -74.44 0.11 -9.33
N VAL A 150 -73.67 -0.93 -9.63
CA VAL A 150 -72.45 -1.29 -8.90
C VAL A 150 -71.49 -0.09 -8.91
N LEU A 151 -71.55 0.73 -7.86
CA LEU A 151 -70.53 1.74 -7.60
C LEU A 151 -69.42 1.07 -6.76
N PRO A 152 -68.15 1.09 -7.20
CA PRO A 152 -67.07 0.49 -6.44
C PRO A 152 -66.90 1.24 -5.12
N ASN A 153 -66.87 0.53 -3.99
CA ASN A 153 -66.54 1.10 -2.69
C ASN A 153 -65.24 1.94 -2.78
N PRO A 154 -65.28 3.27 -2.54
CA PRO A 154 -64.12 4.15 -2.72
C PRO A 154 -62.98 3.84 -1.75
N ILE A 155 -63.27 3.18 -0.62
CA ILE A 155 -62.29 2.81 0.42
C ILE A 155 -61.46 1.58 0.00
N GLY A 156 -62.03 0.65 -0.75
CA GLY A 156 -61.29 -0.53 -1.25
C GLY A 156 -60.38 -0.20 -2.43
N VAL A 157 -60.81 0.71 -3.31
CA VAL A 157 -60.06 1.13 -4.50
C VAL A 157 -58.85 1.99 -4.11
N THR A 158 -58.98 2.85 -3.10
CA THR A 158 -57.87 3.69 -2.60
C THR A 158 -56.78 2.87 -1.92
N GLY A 159 -57.13 1.87 -1.09
CA GLY A 159 -56.17 0.93 -0.50
C GLY A 159 -55.58 -0.08 -1.50
N ALA A 160 -56.29 -0.39 -2.60
CA ALA A 160 -55.73 -1.16 -3.71
C ALA A 160 -54.65 -0.36 -4.45
N CYS A 161 -54.94 0.92 -4.75
CA CYS A 161 -54.02 1.83 -5.42
C CYS A 161 -52.77 2.13 -4.58
N SER A 162 -52.91 2.31 -3.26
CA SER A 162 -51.77 2.64 -2.38
C SER A 162 -50.70 1.55 -2.37
N VAL A 163 -51.07 0.27 -2.16
CA VAL A 163 -50.03 -0.78 -2.18
C VAL A 163 -49.56 -1.13 -3.59
N ALA A 164 -50.34 -0.86 -4.65
CA ALA A 164 -49.82 -0.93 -6.01
C ALA A 164 -48.68 0.08 -6.25
N MET A 165 -48.83 1.32 -5.74
CA MET A 165 -47.77 2.33 -5.78
C MET A 165 -46.56 1.93 -4.92
N ALA A 166 -46.78 1.37 -3.72
CA ALA A 166 -45.70 0.89 -2.86
C ALA A 166 -44.93 -0.29 -3.46
N LEU A 167 -45.60 -1.20 -4.17
CA LEU A 167 -44.95 -2.30 -4.90
C LEU A 167 -44.09 -1.79 -6.05
N GLN A 168 -44.57 -0.80 -6.81
CA GLN A 168 -43.79 -0.18 -7.89
C GLN A 168 -42.55 0.53 -7.34
N GLU A 169 -42.67 1.22 -6.20
CA GLU A 169 -41.55 1.86 -5.53
C GLU A 169 -40.50 0.84 -5.10
N VAL A 170 -40.91 -0.27 -4.47
CA VAL A 170 -40.01 -1.37 -4.08
C VAL A 170 -39.31 -1.96 -5.31
N TRP A 171 -40.04 -2.20 -6.41
CA TRP A 171 -39.46 -2.75 -7.64
C TRP A 171 -38.43 -1.81 -8.28
N ASN A 172 -38.72 -0.50 -8.32
CA ASN A 172 -37.80 0.51 -8.83
C ASN A 172 -36.52 0.59 -7.99
N LEU A 173 -36.65 0.54 -6.66
CA LEU A 173 -35.53 0.56 -5.73
C LEU A 173 -34.69 -0.71 -5.84
N GLU A 174 -35.33 -1.87 -5.92
CA GLU A 174 -34.67 -3.16 -6.09
C GLU A 174 -33.89 -3.24 -7.40
N SER A 175 -34.52 -2.83 -8.51
CA SER A 175 -33.87 -2.77 -9.83
C SER A 175 -32.63 -1.87 -9.82
N ARG A 176 -32.68 -0.72 -9.12
CA ARG A 176 -31.55 0.19 -9.00
C ARG A 176 -30.42 -0.38 -8.13
N VAL A 177 -30.76 -1.05 -7.03
CA VAL A 177 -29.76 -1.73 -6.18
C VAL A 177 -29.06 -2.84 -6.96
N GLN A 178 -29.81 -3.65 -7.72
CA GLN A 178 -29.25 -4.71 -8.56
C GLN A 178 -28.35 -4.15 -9.66
N LEU A 179 -28.72 -3.03 -10.28
CA LEU A 179 -27.90 -2.37 -11.30
C LEU A 179 -26.54 -1.89 -10.73
N ILE A 180 -26.56 -1.27 -9.55
CA ILE A 180 -25.34 -0.80 -8.88
C ILE A 180 -24.46 -1.99 -8.48
N GLN A 181 -25.06 -3.05 -7.95
CA GLN A 181 -24.34 -4.29 -7.61
C GLN A 181 -23.73 -4.93 -8.86
N LYS A 182 -24.45 -4.97 -9.98
CA LYS A 182 -23.96 -5.44 -11.26
C LYS A 182 -22.75 -4.63 -11.72
N ARG A 183 -22.83 -3.29 -11.72
CA ARG A 183 -21.69 -2.42 -12.08
C ARG A 183 -20.47 -2.62 -11.19
N LEU A 184 -20.69 -2.78 -9.88
CA LEU A 184 -19.59 -3.05 -8.95
C LEU A 184 -18.92 -4.41 -9.21
N LEU A 185 -19.72 -5.42 -9.56
CA LEU A 185 -19.22 -6.75 -9.93
C LEU A 185 -18.51 -6.73 -11.29
N GLU A 186 -19.03 -6.00 -12.28
CA GLU A 186 -18.41 -5.79 -13.59
C GLU A 186 -17.04 -5.12 -13.42
N HIS A 187 -16.94 -4.03 -12.65
CA HIS A 187 -15.67 -3.42 -12.29
C HIS A 187 -14.72 -4.41 -11.62
N THR A 188 -15.21 -5.19 -10.63
CA THR A 188 -14.39 -6.17 -9.91
C THR A 188 -13.85 -7.25 -10.86
N ALA A 189 -14.70 -7.76 -11.75
CA ALA A 189 -14.32 -8.74 -12.76
C ALA A 189 -13.37 -8.15 -13.81
N GLY A 190 -13.57 -6.91 -14.23
CA GLY A 190 -12.66 -6.18 -15.14
C GLY A 190 -11.27 -5.98 -14.53
N VAL A 191 -11.19 -5.56 -13.26
CA VAL A 191 -9.90 -5.44 -12.54
C VAL A 191 -9.21 -6.79 -12.39
N LEU A 192 -9.96 -7.85 -12.04
CA LEU A 192 -9.41 -9.21 -11.94
C LEU A 192 -8.91 -9.71 -13.30
N GLN A 193 -9.62 -9.43 -14.39
CA GLN A 193 -9.20 -9.74 -15.75
C GLN A 193 -7.92 -9.00 -16.16
N MET A 194 -7.82 -7.71 -15.85
CA MET A 194 -6.62 -6.90 -16.10
C MET A 194 -5.39 -7.43 -15.34
N THR A 195 -5.59 -8.09 -14.20
CA THR A 195 -4.51 -8.52 -13.30
C THR A 195 -4.14 -10.00 -13.45
N HIS A 196 -5.00 -10.85 -14.02
CA HIS A 196 -4.84 -12.31 -14.07
C HIS A 196 -3.66 -12.82 -14.94
N LYS A 197 -3.15 -12.03 -15.89
CA LYS A 197 -1.95 -12.36 -16.70
C LYS A 197 -0.69 -11.56 -16.31
N GLY A 198 -0.76 -10.82 -15.18
CA GLY A 198 0.21 -9.78 -14.83
C GLY A 198 0.09 -8.59 -15.79
N LEU A 199 0.61 -7.44 -15.38
CA LEU A 199 0.62 -6.17 -16.14
C LEU A 199 1.46 -6.22 -17.44
N LYS A 200 1.64 -7.40 -18.04
CA LYS A 200 2.37 -7.64 -19.29
C LYS A 200 1.36 -7.79 -20.43
N LYS A 201 1.32 -6.75 -21.26
CA LYS A 201 0.67 -6.61 -22.59
C LYS A 201 -0.62 -5.80 -22.60
N TYR A 202 -0.48 -4.49 -22.35
CA TYR A 202 -1.26 -3.51 -23.11
C TYR A 202 -0.58 -3.25 -24.47
N PRO A 203 -1.35 -2.88 -25.52
CA PRO A 203 -0.85 -2.82 -26.88
C PRO A 203 0.18 -1.69 -27.05
N LYS A 204 1.31 -2.07 -27.64
CA LYS A 204 2.33 -1.26 -28.33
C LYS A 204 2.05 0.25 -28.39
N ASN A 205 2.88 1.04 -27.69
CA ASN A 205 3.44 2.28 -28.24
C ASN A 205 4.73 2.69 -27.48
N ASN A 206 5.83 2.72 -28.25
CA ASN A 206 6.96 3.65 -28.23
C ASN A 206 7.97 3.68 -27.05
N VAL A 207 9.17 3.16 -27.37
CA VAL A 207 10.55 3.59 -26.96
C VAL A 207 11.22 2.82 -25.80
N PRO A 208 12.54 2.55 -25.88
CA PRO A 208 13.13 1.26 -25.46
C PRO A 208 14.12 1.31 -24.28
N ASN A 209 14.34 0.12 -23.70
CA ASN A 209 15.52 -0.38 -22.98
C ASN A 209 15.89 0.23 -21.62
N THR A 210 15.54 -0.48 -20.53
CA THR A 210 16.46 -0.75 -19.41
C THR A 210 16.18 -2.15 -18.81
N PRO A 211 17.20 -2.99 -18.53
CA PRO A 211 17.03 -4.36 -18.07
C PRO A 211 17.22 -4.47 -16.56
N GLU A 212 16.16 -4.29 -15.77
CA GLU A 212 16.26 -4.52 -14.33
C GLU A 212 14.90 -4.95 -13.77
N SER A 213 14.70 -6.27 -13.69
CA SER A 213 13.85 -6.96 -12.70
C SER A 213 13.68 -8.43 -13.08
N LEU A 214 14.78 -9.18 -12.97
CA LEU A 214 14.73 -10.61 -12.70
C LEU A 214 14.75 -10.76 -11.18
N SER A 215 13.63 -10.52 -10.49
CA SER A 215 13.48 -10.90 -9.09
C SER A 215 12.01 -10.97 -8.68
N SER A 216 11.63 -12.17 -8.23
CA SER A 216 10.36 -12.56 -7.59
C SER A 216 9.13 -12.70 -8.51
N HIS A 217 8.35 -13.77 -8.50
CA HIS A 217 8.36 -14.99 -7.68
C HIS A 217 7.51 -16.05 -8.44
N ASN A 218 8.07 -17.26 -8.62
CA ASN A 218 7.28 -18.44 -9.00
C ASN A 218 6.82 -19.14 -7.71
N PRO A 219 5.53 -19.47 -7.53
CA PRO A 219 5.08 -20.24 -6.39
C PRO A 219 5.10 -21.73 -6.73
N ARG A 220 6.20 -22.44 -6.43
CA ARG A 220 6.17 -23.91 -6.30
C ARG A 220 7.43 -24.47 -5.61
N GLY A 221 7.32 -24.63 -4.29
CA GLY A 221 7.82 -25.80 -3.55
C GLY A 221 9.31 -26.15 -3.55
N SER A 222 9.89 -26.00 -2.35
CA SER A 222 10.81 -26.93 -1.67
C SER A 222 12.32 -26.59 -1.68
N ILE A 223 12.82 -26.43 -0.44
CA ILE A 223 14.22 -26.51 0.01
C ILE A 223 15.07 -25.29 -0.37
N ASP A 224 15.06 -24.27 0.50
CA ASP A 224 16.24 -23.84 1.24
C ASP A 224 15.83 -22.77 2.26
N ASP A 225 16.02 -23.05 3.55
CA ASP A 225 15.71 -22.15 4.66
C ASP A 225 16.93 -21.23 4.84
N PHE A 226 17.05 -20.24 3.94
CA PHE A 226 18.09 -19.22 4.01
C PHE A 226 17.71 -18.18 5.08
N ASP A 227 18.24 -18.37 6.29
CA ASP A 227 18.03 -17.48 7.44
C ASP A 227 18.89 -16.21 7.30
N ASP A 228 18.23 -15.05 7.19
CA ASP A 228 18.81 -13.70 7.07
C ASP A 228 19.72 -13.28 8.25
N ARG A 229 19.89 -14.14 9.25
CA ARG A 229 20.86 -13.99 10.35
C ARG A 229 22.32 -14.25 9.94
N SER A 230 22.56 -14.83 8.77
CA SER A 230 23.92 -15.12 8.28
C SER A 230 24.65 -13.89 7.74
N LEU A 231 23.95 -12.76 7.52
CA LEU A 231 24.52 -11.51 7.01
C LEU A 231 25.33 -10.71 8.03
N TYR A 232 25.32 -11.10 9.31
CA TYR A 232 26.09 -10.46 10.39
C TYR A 232 27.02 -11.43 11.15
N LYS A 233 27.50 -12.50 10.50
CA LYS A 233 28.67 -13.21 11.03
C LYS A 233 29.92 -12.39 10.73
N THR A 234 30.37 -11.66 11.75
CA THR A 234 31.68 -11.02 11.79
C THR A 234 32.78 -12.05 11.65
N SER A 235 33.86 -11.62 11.01
CA SER A 235 35.05 -12.34 10.59
C SER A 235 35.96 -12.84 11.73
N ASP A 236 35.40 -13.45 12.77
CA ASP A 236 36.12 -13.86 14.00
C ASP A 236 36.81 -15.25 13.92
N HIS A 237 36.90 -15.88 12.76
CA HIS A 237 37.59 -17.18 12.60
C HIS A 237 39.05 -17.08 12.09
N LEU A 238 39.68 -15.90 12.15
CA LEU A 238 41.08 -15.71 11.72
C LEU A 238 42.05 -15.29 12.83
N ASN A 239 41.66 -15.31 14.10
CA ASN A 239 42.52 -14.83 15.20
C ASN A 239 43.03 -15.92 16.19
N GLU A 240 42.85 -17.21 15.90
CA GLU A 240 43.23 -18.29 16.84
C GLU A 240 44.45 -19.12 16.40
N LEU A 241 45.47 -18.48 15.83
CA LEU A 241 46.78 -19.10 15.55
C LEU A 241 47.94 -18.14 15.85
N SER A 242 48.11 -17.74 17.11
CA SER A 242 49.40 -17.36 17.71
C SER A 242 49.23 -17.20 19.23
N GLY A 243 49.65 -18.22 19.98
CA GLY A 243 49.51 -18.24 21.45
C GLY A 243 50.65 -17.54 22.19
N HIS A 244 50.37 -17.16 23.45
CA HIS A 244 51.25 -17.25 24.64
C HIS A 244 50.37 -17.06 25.90
N GLY A 245 50.40 -18.02 26.85
CA GLY A 245 49.60 -18.04 28.11
C GLY A 245 50.13 -17.11 29.22
N PRO A 246 49.74 -17.26 30.53
CA PRO A 246 49.07 -18.39 31.21
C PRO A 246 47.97 -18.08 32.29
N GLN A 247 47.03 -19.03 32.56
CA GLN A 247 46.60 -19.56 33.89
C GLN A 247 45.22 -20.31 33.88
N VAL A 248 45.30 -21.64 33.73
CA VAL A 248 44.65 -22.82 34.40
C VAL A 248 43.61 -22.60 35.54
N PRO A 249 42.65 -23.51 35.91
CA PRO A 249 42.37 -24.93 35.52
C PRO A 249 40.91 -25.31 35.08
N GLY A 250 40.77 -26.52 34.47
CA GLY A 250 39.56 -27.12 33.83
C GLY A 250 38.46 -27.73 34.73
N PRO A 251 37.58 -28.67 34.26
CA PRO A 251 37.97 -29.97 33.67
C PRO A 251 37.13 -30.59 32.48
N LEU A 252 37.82 -31.43 31.66
CA LEU A 252 37.40 -32.61 30.84
C LEU A 252 36.50 -32.41 29.58
N ALA A 253 36.91 -32.62 28.32
CA ALA A 253 37.65 -33.68 27.58
C ALA A 253 36.80 -34.85 27.02
N HIS A 254 36.56 -34.86 25.69
CA HIS A 254 36.63 -35.99 24.72
C HIS A 254 35.95 -35.57 23.39
N LEU A 255 36.35 -35.91 22.15
CA LEU A 255 37.59 -36.23 21.46
C LEU A 255 37.18 -36.42 19.97
N SER A 256 37.61 -35.58 19.04
CA SER A 256 37.70 -35.94 17.60
C SER A 256 38.63 -34.98 16.86
N GLN A 257 39.77 -35.52 16.43
CA GLN A 257 40.90 -34.88 15.77
C GLN A 257 40.63 -34.53 14.29
N PRO A 258 41.51 -33.70 13.66
CA PRO A 258 41.27 -33.04 12.37
C PRO A 258 41.71 -33.91 11.20
N THR A 259 40.76 -34.38 10.39
CA THR A 259 41.02 -35.15 9.17
C THR A 259 41.22 -34.28 7.92
N VAL A 260 40.87 -33.00 7.99
CA VAL A 260 40.76 -32.11 6.81
C VAL A 260 42.14 -31.64 6.27
N GLY A 261 43.22 -31.73 7.07
CA GLY A 261 44.55 -31.23 6.69
C GLY A 261 45.40 -32.19 5.85
N LEU A 262 45.15 -33.51 5.89
CA LEU A 262 46.00 -34.48 5.20
C LEU A 262 45.64 -34.59 3.71
N ASP A 263 44.36 -34.49 3.39
CA ASP A 263 43.83 -34.64 2.03
C ASP A 263 44.26 -33.46 1.13
N THR A 264 44.33 -32.25 1.68
CA THR A 264 44.80 -31.07 0.95
C THR A 264 46.28 -31.19 0.61
N ILE A 265 47.09 -31.69 1.54
CA ILE A 265 48.54 -31.88 1.36
C ILE A 265 48.83 -32.98 0.33
N GLN A 266 48.07 -34.09 0.35
CA GLN A 266 48.21 -35.15 -0.65
C GLN A 266 47.79 -34.68 -2.06
N ASN A 267 46.80 -33.79 -2.15
CA ASN A 267 46.41 -33.20 -3.43
C ASN A 267 47.47 -32.25 -3.98
N THR A 268 48.17 -31.50 -3.12
CA THR A 268 49.30 -30.66 -3.56
C THR A 268 50.49 -31.50 -4.01
N GLU A 269 50.77 -32.60 -3.33
CA GLU A 269 51.83 -33.55 -3.71
C GLU A 269 51.56 -34.17 -5.09
N LYS A 270 50.34 -34.67 -5.34
CA LYS A 270 49.96 -35.24 -6.66
C LYS A 270 50.09 -34.23 -7.80
N LYS A 271 49.71 -32.96 -7.57
CA LYS A 271 49.84 -31.90 -8.58
C LYS A 271 51.30 -31.57 -8.89
N LEU A 272 52.15 -31.51 -7.87
CA LEU A 272 53.59 -31.27 -8.02
C LEU A 272 54.30 -32.43 -8.75
N ALA A 273 53.89 -33.67 -8.50
CA ALA A 273 54.38 -34.83 -9.24
C ALA A 273 54.02 -34.78 -10.73
N ILE A 274 52.79 -34.35 -11.08
CA ILE A 274 52.38 -34.19 -12.48
C ILE A 274 53.14 -33.05 -13.16
N LEU A 275 53.30 -31.91 -12.49
CA LEU A 275 53.99 -30.74 -13.05
C LEU A 275 55.48 -31.01 -13.28
N SER A 276 56.14 -31.67 -12.32
CA SER A 276 57.55 -32.06 -12.44
C SER A 276 57.78 -33.05 -13.59
N GLY A 277 56.85 -33.98 -13.82
CA GLY A 277 56.87 -34.86 -15.00
C GLY A 277 56.72 -34.11 -16.32
N GLN A 278 55.76 -33.18 -16.40
CA GLN A 278 55.57 -32.36 -17.62
C GLN A 278 56.79 -31.48 -17.92
N MET A 279 57.42 -30.91 -16.91
CA MET A 279 58.63 -30.10 -17.08
C MET A 279 59.81 -30.96 -17.56
N HIS A 280 60.00 -32.15 -17.00
CA HIS A 280 61.02 -33.09 -17.45
C HIS A 280 60.84 -33.45 -18.93
N ASP A 281 59.60 -33.71 -19.37
CA ASP A 281 59.31 -33.99 -20.78
C ASP A 281 59.61 -32.79 -21.69
N MET A 282 59.33 -31.57 -21.24
CA MET A 282 59.64 -30.34 -21.99
C MET A 282 61.15 -30.09 -22.11
N ILE A 283 61.91 -30.42 -21.07
CA ILE A 283 63.38 -30.34 -21.09
C ILE A 283 63.96 -31.40 -22.04
N LEU A 284 63.46 -32.63 -22.01
CA LEU A 284 63.88 -33.67 -22.98
C LEU A 284 63.49 -33.34 -24.42
N GLN A 285 62.35 -32.69 -24.65
CA GLN A 285 61.95 -32.21 -25.98
C GLN A 285 62.83 -31.08 -26.50
N SER A 286 63.24 -30.16 -25.62
CA SER A 286 64.12 -29.04 -25.98
C SER A 286 65.60 -29.45 -26.05
N ASN A 287 65.99 -30.54 -25.37
CA ASN A 287 67.36 -31.06 -25.33
C ASN A 287 67.42 -32.60 -25.24
N PRO A 288 67.41 -33.34 -26.38
CA PRO A 288 67.32 -34.81 -26.40
C PRO A 288 68.61 -35.54 -25.98
N SER A 289 69.71 -34.82 -25.73
CA SER A 289 71.03 -35.38 -25.39
C SER A 289 71.44 -35.15 -23.92
N SER A 290 70.55 -34.59 -23.10
CA SER A 290 70.84 -34.27 -21.70
C SER A 290 70.37 -35.40 -20.78
N ASP A 291 71.30 -36.02 -20.05
CA ASP A 291 71.00 -36.87 -18.89
C ASP A 291 70.51 -35.99 -17.73
N PHE A 292 69.28 -35.49 -17.82
CA PHE A 292 68.64 -34.75 -16.73
C PHE A 292 68.16 -35.74 -15.65
N ALA A 293 68.31 -35.37 -14.37
CA ALA A 293 68.04 -36.27 -13.26
C ALA A 293 66.57 -36.77 -13.28
N PRO A 294 66.32 -38.06 -13.00
CA PRO A 294 64.96 -38.60 -12.99
C PRO A 294 64.14 -37.96 -11.87
N VAL A 295 62.83 -37.76 -12.14
CA VAL A 295 61.87 -37.24 -11.15
C VAL A 295 61.94 -38.07 -9.87
N PRO A 296 62.01 -37.45 -8.67
CA PRO A 296 62.05 -38.19 -7.40
C PRO A 296 60.86 -39.14 -7.29
N GLN A 297 61.10 -40.46 -7.22
CA GLN A 297 60.04 -41.47 -7.09
C GLN A 297 59.85 -41.92 -5.63
N LEU A 298 58.58 -42.01 -5.22
CA LEU A 298 58.12 -42.53 -3.93
C LEU A 298 58.58 -43.97 -3.73
N SER A 299 59.47 -44.22 -2.76
CA SER A 299 59.68 -45.59 -2.26
C SER A 299 58.45 -46.01 -1.47
N ALA A 300 57.61 -46.83 -2.12
CA ALA A 300 56.46 -47.49 -1.55
C ALA A 300 56.90 -48.60 -0.59
N GLU A 301 57.50 -48.27 0.56
CA GLU A 301 57.61 -49.23 1.66
C GLU A 301 57.84 -48.54 3.01
N GLY A 302 56.78 -48.44 3.80
CA GLY A 302 56.81 -48.52 5.26
C GLY A 302 57.84 -47.67 6.04
N SER A 303 57.79 -46.35 5.93
CA SER A 303 58.24 -45.49 7.03
C SER A 303 57.54 -44.13 6.97
N MET A 304 56.92 -43.71 8.08
CA MET A 304 56.33 -42.37 8.21
C MET A 304 57.42 -41.32 7.99
N LEU A 305 57.41 -40.66 6.83
CA LEU A 305 58.20 -39.47 6.53
C LEU A 305 57.25 -38.38 6.03
N ASN A 306 57.52 -37.14 6.43
CA ASN A 306 56.56 -36.04 6.40
C ASN A 306 56.19 -35.65 4.96
N PRO A 307 54.91 -35.38 4.67
CA PRO A 307 54.47 -34.95 3.33
C PRO A 307 54.97 -33.54 2.96
N THR A 308 55.51 -32.80 3.92
CA THR A 308 56.15 -31.50 3.71
C THR A 308 57.51 -31.65 3.04
N ASP A 309 58.27 -32.69 3.41
CA ASP A 309 59.63 -32.91 2.88
C ASP A 309 59.58 -33.36 1.40
N THR A 310 58.51 -34.05 1.00
CA THR A 310 58.30 -34.47 -0.41
C THR A 310 57.93 -33.28 -1.31
N ILE A 311 57.09 -32.36 -0.81
CA ILE A 311 56.73 -31.13 -1.51
C ILE A 311 57.97 -30.25 -1.74
N GLU A 312 58.85 -30.12 -0.74
CA GLU A 312 60.09 -29.34 -0.86
C GLU A 312 61.03 -29.94 -1.92
N ALA A 313 61.17 -31.26 -1.99
CA ALA A 313 61.95 -31.94 -3.01
C ALA A 313 61.41 -31.70 -4.44
N TYR A 314 60.08 -31.71 -4.63
CA TYR A 314 59.48 -31.38 -5.94
C TYR A 314 59.66 -29.90 -6.32
N MET A 315 59.57 -28.98 -5.36
CA MET A 315 59.79 -27.56 -5.60
C MET A 315 61.24 -27.28 -6.04
N ALA A 316 62.23 -27.82 -5.33
CA ALA A 316 63.64 -27.66 -5.69
C ALA A 316 63.97 -28.25 -7.08
N TYR A 317 63.31 -29.35 -7.46
CA TYR A 317 63.46 -29.94 -8.79
C TYR A 317 62.92 -29.02 -9.90
N ILE A 318 61.75 -28.39 -9.67
CA ILE A 318 61.13 -27.46 -10.64
C ILE A 318 61.99 -26.19 -10.82
N GLU A 319 62.55 -25.65 -9.74
CA GLU A 319 63.42 -24.47 -9.80
C GLU A 319 64.67 -24.73 -10.66
N ASN A 320 65.31 -25.89 -10.49
CA ASN A 320 66.48 -26.28 -11.28
C ASN A 320 66.14 -26.49 -12.77
N GLY A 321 64.96 -27.03 -13.08
CA GLY A 321 64.51 -27.21 -14.46
C GLY A 321 64.18 -25.90 -15.19
N LEU A 322 63.59 -24.93 -14.50
CA LEU A 322 63.33 -23.59 -15.07
C LEU A 322 64.62 -22.82 -15.38
N GLY A 323 65.64 -22.95 -14.53
CA GLY A 323 66.96 -22.38 -14.78
C GLY A 323 67.60 -22.92 -16.08
N ALA A 324 67.45 -24.22 -16.34
CA ALA A 324 67.93 -24.83 -17.58
C ALA A 324 67.19 -24.31 -18.82
N LEU A 325 65.89 -24.01 -18.76
CA LEU A 325 65.13 -23.46 -19.89
C LEU A 325 65.48 -21.99 -20.20
N ALA A 326 65.72 -21.16 -19.18
CA ALA A 326 65.96 -19.73 -19.34
C ALA A 326 67.27 -19.40 -20.08
N ILE A 327 68.32 -20.19 -19.87
CA ILE A 327 69.64 -19.98 -20.50
C ILE A 327 69.56 -20.11 -22.03
N HIS A 328 68.61 -20.88 -22.55
CA HIS A 328 68.50 -21.20 -23.97
C HIS A 328 67.65 -20.17 -24.74
N SER A 329 66.76 -19.44 -24.06
CA SER A 329 65.87 -18.45 -24.69
C SER A 329 66.57 -17.13 -25.03
N ASN A 330 67.67 -16.78 -24.38
CA ASN A 330 68.30 -15.45 -24.50
C ASN A 330 69.31 -15.31 -25.65
N SER A 331 69.72 -16.40 -26.30
CA SER A 331 70.79 -16.36 -27.31
C SER A 331 70.35 -15.99 -28.73
N THR A 332 69.05 -15.81 -28.99
CA THR A 332 68.49 -15.71 -30.37
C THR A 332 67.99 -14.31 -30.80
N ALA A 333 68.03 -13.27 -29.96
CA ALA A 333 67.21 -12.05 -30.19
C ALA A 333 67.92 -10.72 -30.59
N THR A 334 69.26 -10.58 -30.63
CA THR A 334 69.86 -9.25 -30.38
C THR A 334 70.46 -8.44 -31.57
N THR A 335 70.33 -8.74 -32.87
CA THR A 335 71.22 -8.06 -33.87
C THR A 335 70.65 -7.41 -35.15
N ARG A 336 69.37 -7.03 -35.31
CA ARG A 336 68.95 -6.40 -36.60
C ARG A 336 67.84 -5.32 -36.65
N SER A 337 67.39 -4.72 -35.55
CA SER A 337 66.21 -3.83 -35.58
C SER A 337 66.35 -2.59 -34.70
N MET A 338 66.93 -1.49 -35.21
CA MET A 338 66.95 -0.20 -34.48
C MET A 338 66.42 1.00 -35.27
N ASP A 339 66.34 0.98 -36.61
CA ASP A 339 65.94 2.17 -37.40
C ASP A 339 64.48 2.12 -37.91
N ASN A 340 64.05 1.02 -38.55
CA ASN A 340 62.64 0.85 -38.97
C ASN A 340 61.66 0.51 -37.83
N GLY A 341 62.18 0.20 -36.63
CA GLY A 341 61.34 -0.23 -35.50
C GLY A 341 60.59 0.92 -34.84
N GLY A 342 61.23 2.10 -34.75
CA GLY A 342 60.66 3.26 -34.06
C GLY A 342 59.46 3.88 -34.80
N ASP A 343 59.58 4.04 -36.12
CA ASP A 343 58.50 4.62 -36.94
C ASP A 343 57.30 3.67 -37.07
N GLN A 344 57.55 2.35 -37.12
CA GLN A 344 56.50 1.34 -37.09
C GLN A 344 55.74 1.36 -35.75
N GLN A 345 56.45 1.51 -34.63
CA GLN A 345 55.85 1.63 -33.30
C GLN A 345 55.04 2.92 -33.14
N LEU A 346 55.52 4.05 -33.66
CA LEU A 346 54.80 5.33 -33.62
C LEU A 346 53.51 5.29 -34.46
N ALA A 347 53.53 4.63 -35.61
CA ALA A 347 52.32 4.42 -36.41
C ALA A 347 51.31 3.48 -35.71
N GLU A 348 51.81 2.46 -35.00
CA GLU A 348 50.98 1.57 -34.17
C GLU A 348 50.35 2.32 -32.99
N VAL A 349 51.10 3.18 -32.30
CA VAL A 349 50.58 4.01 -31.20
C VAL A 349 49.54 5.01 -31.71
N ASN A 350 49.78 5.64 -32.86
CA ASN A 350 48.84 6.59 -33.46
C ASN A 350 47.53 5.92 -33.92
N SER A 351 47.62 4.71 -34.48
CA SER A 351 46.43 3.94 -34.84
C SER A 351 45.65 3.45 -33.61
N ARG A 352 46.34 3.07 -32.54
CA ARG A 352 45.72 2.73 -31.26
C ARG A 352 45.06 3.94 -30.60
N LEU A 353 45.69 5.12 -30.65
CA LEU A 353 45.12 6.38 -30.17
C LEU A 353 43.85 6.73 -30.95
N TYR A 354 43.90 6.64 -32.28
CA TYR A 354 42.75 6.85 -33.15
C TYR A 354 41.58 5.92 -32.77
N GLN A 355 41.87 4.63 -32.53
CA GLN A 355 40.87 3.66 -32.09
C GLN A 355 40.28 4.02 -30.71
N ILE A 356 41.11 4.34 -29.72
CA ILE A 356 40.65 4.71 -28.36
C ILE A 356 39.76 5.96 -28.41
N VAL A 357 40.13 6.99 -29.17
CA VAL A 357 39.33 8.21 -29.27
C VAL A 357 37.99 7.95 -29.94
N ASN A 358 37.96 7.08 -30.97
CA ASN A 358 36.75 6.81 -31.74
C ASN A 358 35.80 5.80 -31.06
N GLU A 359 36.33 4.81 -30.32
CA GLU A 359 35.52 3.80 -29.62
C GLU A 359 34.86 4.31 -28.35
N SER A 360 35.41 5.36 -27.74
CA SER A 360 34.98 5.78 -26.41
C SER A 360 33.62 6.50 -26.35
N GLY A 361 32.90 6.70 -27.47
CA GLY A 361 31.45 6.90 -27.51
C GLY A 361 30.85 8.08 -26.72
N LEU A 362 31.46 9.28 -26.73
CA LEU A 362 30.78 10.49 -26.19
C LEU A 362 30.12 11.28 -27.32
N PRO A 363 28.85 11.65 -27.21
CA PRO A 363 28.12 12.40 -28.24
C PRO A 363 28.48 13.90 -28.20
N ARG A 364 29.74 14.26 -28.45
CA ARG A 364 30.19 15.63 -28.83
C ARG A 364 31.70 15.81 -29.00
N SER A 365 32.52 14.79 -28.75
CA SER A 365 33.97 14.92 -28.83
C SER A 365 34.46 15.05 -30.28
N ARG A 366 35.42 15.97 -30.51
CA ARG A 366 36.12 16.15 -31.79
C ARG A 366 36.66 14.80 -32.29
N THR A 367 36.29 14.40 -33.50
CA THR A 367 36.86 13.23 -34.17
C THR A 367 38.24 13.59 -34.69
N LEU A 368 39.28 12.85 -34.29
CA LEU A 368 40.62 13.03 -34.87
C LEU A 368 40.64 12.60 -36.34
N PRO A 369 41.47 13.26 -37.18
CA PRO A 369 41.72 12.82 -38.54
C PRO A 369 42.40 11.44 -38.56
N PRO A 370 42.34 10.69 -39.67
CA PRO A 370 43.04 9.41 -39.79
C PRO A 370 44.57 9.60 -39.64
N PRO A 371 45.28 8.65 -39.01
CA PRO A 371 46.71 8.78 -38.77
C PRO A 371 47.51 8.83 -40.08
N PRO A 372 48.63 9.59 -40.12
CA PRO A 372 49.50 9.63 -41.29
C PRO A 372 50.09 8.24 -41.60
N ALA A 373 50.30 7.94 -42.87
CA ALA A 373 50.77 6.62 -43.31
C ALA A 373 52.30 6.49 -43.18
N ILE A 374 52.75 5.27 -42.84
CA ILE A 374 54.14 4.90 -42.50
C ILE A 374 55.15 5.24 -43.62
N SER A 375 54.67 5.36 -44.86
CA SER A 375 55.52 5.54 -46.05
C SER A 375 55.75 7.02 -46.44
N ASN A 376 55.08 7.97 -45.76
CA ASN A 376 54.93 9.34 -46.25
C ASN A 376 54.79 10.39 -45.14
N GLY A 377 54.64 9.99 -43.88
CA GLY A 377 54.68 10.92 -42.74
C GLY A 377 56.11 11.14 -42.25
N SER A 378 56.51 12.40 -42.06
CA SER A 378 57.74 12.69 -41.31
C SER A 378 57.55 12.23 -39.86
N HIS A 379 58.61 11.73 -39.21
CA HIS A 379 58.60 11.39 -37.78
C HIS A 379 58.02 12.52 -36.91
N GLU A 380 58.27 13.78 -37.31
CA GLU A 380 57.73 14.99 -36.68
C GLU A 380 56.20 15.12 -36.81
N GLU A 381 55.62 14.72 -37.94
CA GLU A 381 54.16 14.72 -38.15
C GLU A 381 53.47 13.65 -37.30
N HIS A 382 54.12 12.49 -37.13
CA HIS A 382 53.64 11.43 -36.24
C HIS A 382 53.64 11.86 -34.76
N LEU A 383 54.62 12.67 -34.33
CA LEU A 383 54.64 13.24 -32.99
C LEU A 383 53.63 14.37 -32.82
N SER A 384 53.45 15.22 -33.83
CA SER A 384 52.42 16.28 -33.82
C SER A 384 51.02 15.70 -33.69
N TYR A 385 50.71 14.64 -34.44
CA TYR A 385 49.43 13.95 -34.36
C TYR A 385 49.19 13.32 -32.98
N LEU A 386 50.22 12.73 -32.39
CA LEU A 386 50.16 12.16 -31.06
C LEU A 386 49.87 13.22 -30.00
N ASN A 387 50.55 14.37 -30.04
CA ASN A 387 50.31 15.47 -29.11
C ASN A 387 48.89 16.02 -29.25
N GLU A 388 48.41 16.27 -30.47
CA GLU A 388 47.05 16.73 -30.71
C GLU A 388 45.99 15.70 -30.25
N GLY A 389 46.29 14.41 -30.40
CA GLY A 389 45.47 13.32 -29.89
C GLY A 389 45.43 13.26 -28.36
N ILE A 390 46.57 13.45 -27.71
CA ILE A 390 46.68 13.49 -26.25
C ILE A 390 45.97 14.71 -25.68
N ASP A 391 46.10 15.89 -26.30
CA ASP A 391 45.39 17.10 -25.89
C ASP A 391 43.87 16.93 -26.05
N GLY A 392 43.43 16.33 -27.15
CA GLY A 392 42.02 15.98 -27.37
C GLY A 392 41.47 14.99 -26.34
N LEU A 393 42.29 14.01 -25.91
CA LEU A 393 41.94 13.08 -24.83
C LEU A 393 41.87 13.78 -23.46
N HIS A 394 42.78 14.71 -23.17
CA HIS A 394 42.79 15.48 -21.93
C HIS A 394 41.54 16.36 -21.80
N GLU A 395 41.18 17.09 -22.85
CA GLU A 395 39.95 17.91 -22.89
C GLU A 395 38.70 17.04 -22.68
N ARG A 396 38.67 15.85 -23.29
CA ARG A 396 37.57 14.90 -23.13
C ARG A 396 37.49 14.31 -21.72
N LEU A 397 38.63 14.00 -21.12
CA LEU A 397 38.71 13.58 -19.72
C LEU A 397 38.25 14.71 -18.79
N GLY A 398 38.64 15.95 -19.07
CA GLY A 398 38.18 17.16 -18.38
C GLY A 398 36.65 17.28 -18.42
N GLY A 399 36.06 17.19 -19.61
CA GLY A 399 34.60 17.22 -19.79
C GLY A 399 33.88 16.05 -19.10
N LEU A 400 34.46 14.85 -19.07
CA LEU A 400 33.93 13.69 -18.34
C LEU A 400 33.97 13.88 -16.82
N LEU A 401 35.06 14.45 -16.30
CA LEU A 401 35.18 14.77 -14.88
C LEU A 401 34.20 15.88 -14.48
N GLU A 402 34.02 16.89 -15.33
CA GLU A 402 32.99 17.91 -15.14
C GLU A 402 31.59 17.29 -15.15
N GLN A 403 31.27 16.45 -16.15
CA GLN A 403 29.99 15.76 -16.21
C GLN A 403 29.76 14.88 -14.99
N LYS A 404 30.77 14.14 -14.52
CA LYS A 404 30.72 13.39 -13.26
C LYS A 404 30.44 14.32 -12.09
N GLY A 405 31.09 15.48 -12.01
CA GLY A 405 30.87 16.48 -10.96
C GLY A 405 29.43 17.00 -10.95
N ILE A 406 28.91 17.36 -12.13
CA ILE A 406 27.51 17.79 -12.32
C ILE A 406 26.56 16.67 -11.90
N LEU A 407 26.76 15.46 -12.39
CA LEU A 407 25.88 14.32 -12.11
C LEU A 407 25.91 13.94 -10.62
N THR A 408 27.07 14.00 -9.98
CA THR A 408 27.21 13.75 -8.54
C THR A 408 26.44 14.79 -7.73
N THR A 409 26.55 16.07 -8.12
CA THR A 409 25.81 17.16 -7.48
C THR A 409 24.30 16.99 -7.70
N GLN A 410 23.89 16.61 -8.91
CA GLN A 410 22.48 16.36 -9.23
C GLN A 410 21.91 15.17 -8.45
N ILE A 411 22.67 14.08 -8.32
CA ILE A 411 22.30 12.93 -7.50
C ILE A 411 22.19 13.34 -6.03
N GLN A 412 23.14 14.13 -5.53
CA GLN A 412 23.11 14.62 -4.15
C GLN A 412 21.90 15.53 -3.91
N GLN A 413 21.64 16.49 -4.80
CA GLN A 413 20.46 17.35 -4.74
C GLN A 413 19.16 16.54 -4.81
N GLN A 414 19.08 15.53 -5.68
CA GLN A 414 17.90 14.68 -5.77
C GLN A 414 17.70 13.86 -4.48
N ARG A 415 18.78 13.36 -3.87
CA ARG A 415 18.71 12.66 -2.57
C ARG A 415 18.25 13.59 -1.46
N GLU A 416 18.75 14.82 -1.42
CA GLU A 416 18.34 15.84 -0.45
C GLU A 416 16.88 16.25 -0.64
N LEU A 417 16.43 16.45 -1.89
CA LEU A 417 15.04 16.75 -2.20
C LEU A 417 14.11 15.59 -1.82
N ASN A 418 14.49 14.37 -2.15
CA ASN A 418 13.72 13.18 -1.77
C ASN A 418 13.69 13.00 -0.25
N SER A 419 14.82 13.20 0.44
CA SER A 419 14.89 13.11 1.91
C SER A 419 14.03 14.18 2.60
N LYS A 420 13.99 15.41 2.06
CA LYS A 420 13.07 16.46 2.54
C LYS A 420 11.61 16.06 2.33
N SER A 421 11.26 15.56 1.13
CA SER A 421 9.89 15.10 0.84
C SER A 421 9.48 13.89 1.69
N ASP A 422 10.39 12.96 1.96
CA ASP A 422 10.17 11.85 2.90
C ASP A 422 9.93 12.38 4.32
N ALA A 423 10.79 13.30 4.81
CA ALA A 423 10.64 13.88 6.14
C ALA A 423 9.31 14.63 6.33
N GLU A 424 8.84 15.34 5.30
CA GLU A 424 7.52 16.00 5.32
C GLU A 424 6.37 14.98 5.36
N ARG A 425 6.47 13.90 4.58
CA ARG A 425 5.48 12.80 4.62
C ARG A 425 5.48 12.12 5.98
N ASP A 426 6.64 11.85 6.55
CA ASP A 426 6.78 11.23 7.87
C ASP A 426 6.23 12.14 8.98
N ALA A 427 6.46 13.45 8.90
CA ALA A 427 5.87 14.42 9.83
C ALA A 427 4.33 14.43 9.74
N HIS A 428 3.77 14.39 8.53
CA HIS A 428 2.33 14.31 8.33
C HIS A 428 1.74 12.98 8.83
N ILE A 429 2.44 11.86 8.60
CA ILE A 429 2.04 10.55 9.15
C ILE A 429 2.06 10.60 10.67
N ALA A 430 3.07 11.21 11.29
CA ALA A 430 3.16 11.36 12.74
C ALA A 430 2.00 12.19 13.30
N ASP A 431 1.64 13.31 12.66
CA ASP A 431 0.48 14.12 13.06
C ASP A 431 -0.83 13.33 12.94
N LEU A 432 -1.03 12.60 11.84
CA LEU A 432 -2.23 11.78 11.65
C LEU A 432 -2.32 10.63 12.69
N VAL A 433 -1.18 10.02 13.04
CA VAL A 433 -1.10 9.02 14.11
C VAL A 433 -1.43 9.65 15.46
N GLU A 434 -0.95 10.87 15.72
CA GLU A 434 -1.29 11.62 16.93
C GLU A 434 -2.79 11.92 16.99
N GLN A 435 -3.38 12.42 15.90
CA GLN A 435 -4.83 12.66 15.79
C GLN A 435 -5.63 11.38 16.04
N LEU A 436 -5.24 10.23 15.45
CA LEU A 436 -5.86 8.94 15.72
C LEU A 436 -5.74 8.53 17.19
N SER A 437 -4.59 8.80 17.82
CA SER A 437 -4.39 8.53 19.25
C SER A 437 -5.28 9.41 20.14
N ARG A 438 -5.48 10.68 19.78
CA ARG A 438 -6.38 11.61 20.47
C ARG A 438 -7.82 11.14 20.36
N VAL A 439 -8.29 10.82 19.15
CA VAL A 439 -9.64 10.31 18.91
C VAL A 439 -9.89 8.98 19.65
N ARG A 440 -8.91 8.07 19.68
CA ARG A 440 -9.03 6.83 20.47
C ARG A 440 -9.17 7.11 21.96
N LYS A 441 -8.36 8.03 22.52
CA LYS A 441 -8.48 8.43 23.92
C LYS A 441 -9.84 9.06 24.23
N GLU A 442 -10.34 9.91 23.33
CA GLU A 442 -11.68 10.52 23.46
C GLU A 442 -12.78 9.46 23.40
N LEU A 443 -12.68 8.48 22.50
CA LEU A 443 -13.59 7.34 22.44
C LEU A 443 -13.56 6.53 23.74
N ASP A 444 -12.37 6.20 24.24
CA ASP A 444 -12.20 5.45 25.50
C ASP A 444 -12.77 6.22 26.71
N LEU A 445 -12.76 7.56 26.69
CA LEU A 445 -13.39 8.39 27.71
C LEU A 445 -14.92 8.38 27.57
N ALA A 446 -15.42 8.56 26.35
CA ALA A 446 -16.86 8.51 26.06
C ALA A 446 -17.47 7.14 26.39
N GLU A 447 -16.75 6.04 26.13
CA GLU A 447 -17.17 4.69 26.51
C GLU A 447 -17.27 4.54 28.03
N ARG A 448 -16.29 5.05 28.80
CA ARG A 448 -16.34 5.04 30.28
C ARG A 448 -17.49 5.88 30.83
N GLU A 449 -17.75 7.06 30.28
CA GLU A 449 -18.89 7.89 30.66
C GLU A 449 -20.23 7.21 30.30
N GLY A 450 -20.27 6.51 29.16
CA GLY A 450 -21.39 5.66 28.76
C GLY A 450 -21.64 4.51 29.73
N GLU A 451 -20.59 3.81 30.16
CA GLU A 451 -20.69 2.76 31.18
C GLU A 451 -21.14 3.31 32.54
N GLN A 452 -20.61 4.47 32.95
CA GLN A 452 -20.99 5.13 34.19
C GLN A 452 -22.47 5.54 34.17
N SER A 453 -22.94 6.17 33.09
CA SER A 453 -24.34 6.58 32.94
C SER A 453 -25.28 5.37 32.90
N LYS A 454 -24.88 4.27 32.25
CA LYS A 454 -25.61 3.00 32.27
C LYS A 454 -25.70 2.42 33.69
N GLY A 455 -24.60 2.43 34.45
CA GLY A 455 -24.60 1.96 35.84
C GLY A 455 -25.50 2.79 36.76
N VAL A 456 -25.52 4.12 36.58
CA VAL A 456 -26.46 4.99 37.28
C VAL A 456 -27.90 4.64 36.91
N LEU A 457 -28.20 4.44 35.62
CA LEU A 457 -29.54 4.04 35.16
C LEU A 457 -29.97 2.70 35.79
N GLU A 458 -29.10 1.70 35.79
CA GLU A 458 -29.36 0.39 36.39
C GLU A 458 -29.69 0.52 37.88
N HIS A 459 -28.90 1.29 38.62
CA HIS A 459 -29.17 1.56 40.03
C HIS A 459 -30.51 2.28 40.24
N THR A 460 -30.85 3.27 39.40
CA THR A 460 -32.15 3.95 39.51
C THR A 460 -33.33 3.03 39.18
N MET A 461 -33.16 2.08 38.25
CA MET A 461 -34.16 1.06 37.95
C MET A 461 -34.35 0.10 39.12
N GLU A 462 -33.26 -0.35 39.74
CA GLU A 462 -33.31 -1.19 40.94
C GLU A 462 -34.03 -0.48 42.10
N GLN A 463 -33.75 0.80 42.33
CA GLN A 463 -34.44 1.61 43.33
C GLN A 463 -35.94 1.72 43.05
N LEU A 464 -36.33 1.93 41.78
CA LEU A 464 -37.73 2.01 41.39
C LEU A 464 -38.45 0.66 41.53
N GLU A 465 -37.79 -0.44 41.21
CA GLU A 465 -38.31 -1.78 41.45
C GLU A 465 -38.45 -2.08 42.95
N ALA A 466 -37.49 -1.69 43.78
CA ALA A 466 -37.57 -1.83 45.23
C ALA A 466 -38.76 -1.04 45.79
N ALA A 467 -38.92 0.23 45.42
CA ALA A 467 -40.07 1.04 45.80
C ALA A 467 -41.40 0.43 45.33
N ARG A 468 -41.44 -0.16 44.12
CA ARG A 468 -42.63 -0.84 43.60
C ARG A 468 -42.95 -2.13 44.35
N ARG A 469 -41.93 -2.89 44.78
CA ARG A 469 -42.10 -4.07 45.64
C ARG A 469 -42.64 -3.66 47.01
N GLU A 470 -42.08 -2.63 47.64
CA GLU A 470 -42.58 -2.09 48.91
C GLU A 470 -44.05 -1.65 48.81
N LEU A 471 -44.42 -0.97 47.72
CA LEU A 471 -45.80 -0.53 47.47
C LEU A 471 -46.77 -1.72 47.31
N SER A 472 -46.32 -2.78 46.62
CA SER A 472 -47.11 -4.01 46.44
C SER A 472 -47.25 -4.78 47.75
N ASP A 473 -46.18 -4.86 48.55
CA ASP A 473 -46.19 -5.47 49.88
C ASP A 473 -47.12 -4.71 50.83
N HIS A 474 -47.19 -3.37 50.73
CA HIS A 474 -48.16 -2.56 51.46
C HIS A 474 -49.61 -2.82 51.00
N GLN A 475 -49.85 -2.99 49.69
CA GLN A 475 -51.18 -3.38 49.18
C GLN A 475 -51.61 -4.77 49.64
N HIS A 476 -50.70 -5.74 49.73
CA HIS A 476 -51.02 -7.09 50.19
C HIS A 476 -51.18 -7.20 51.71
N ARG A 477 -50.54 -6.31 52.49
CA ARG A 477 -50.64 -6.31 53.96
C ARG A 477 -51.87 -5.57 54.50
N ALA A 478 -52.54 -4.75 53.68
CA ALA A 478 -53.75 -4.05 54.06
C ALA A 478 -55.00 -4.95 54.02
N ILE A 479 -55.31 -5.62 55.14
CA ILE A 479 -56.66 -6.09 55.50
C ILE A 479 -57.45 -4.88 56.07
N PRO A 480 -58.78 -4.73 55.82
CA PRO A 480 -59.40 -3.41 55.67
C PRO A 480 -59.94 -2.81 56.98
N GLU A 481 -59.07 -2.47 57.94
CA GLU A 481 -59.49 -1.64 59.09
C GLU A 481 -58.80 -0.26 59.21
N ASP A 482 -57.68 0.01 58.53
CA ASP A 482 -56.97 1.31 58.67
C ASP A 482 -56.80 2.08 57.35
N ASN A 483 -57.91 2.37 56.68
CA ASN A 483 -57.89 3.23 55.49
C ASN A 483 -57.42 4.66 55.81
N SER A 484 -57.50 5.13 57.06
CA SER A 484 -57.07 6.48 57.44
C SER A 484 -55.55 6.65 57.36
N GLU A 485 -54.78 5.71 57.93
CA GLU A 485 -53.31 5.77 57.91
C GLU A 485 -52.74 5.41 56.53
N ALA A 486 -53.36 4.48 55.81
CA ALA A 486 -53.01 4.18 54.42
C ALA A 486 -53.23 5.40 53.50
N ILE A 487 -54.35 6.12 53.62
CA ILE A 487 -54.61 7.34 52.86
C ILE A 487 -53.66 8.48 53.27
N ALA A 488 -53.28 8.57 54.55
CA ALA A 488 -52.32 9.57 55.01
C ALA A 488 -50.91 9.31 54.47
N SER A 489 -50.43 8.06 54.54
CA SER A 489 -49.12 7.67 54.00
C SER A 489 -49.07 7.78 52.46
N GLU A 490 -50.16 7.45 51.76
CA GLU A 490 -50.26 7.65 50.31
C GLU A 490 -50.28 9.15 49.95
N LYS A 491 -50.98 9.99 50.71
CA LYS A 491 -50.92 11.45 50.53
C LYS A 491 -49.52 12.00 50.73
N GLU A 492 -48.79 11.50 51.73
CA GLU A 492 -47.42 11.92 51.99
C GLU A 492 -46.44 11.43 50.91
N ALA A 493 -46.63 10.21 50.40
CA ALA A 493 -45.87 9.71 49.26
C ALA A 493 -46.16 10.52 47.99
N ARG A 494 -47.41 10.93 47.77
CA ARG A 494 -47.79 11.82 46.66
C ARG A 494 -47.16 13.21 46.80
N THR A 495 -47.17 13.83 47.99
CA THR A 495 -46.52 15.14 48.16
C THR A 495 -45.01 15.06 47.95
N ARG A 496 -44.34 13.96 48.35
CA ARG A 496 -42.92 13.74 48.03
C ARG A 496 -42.68 13.55 46.54
N ALA A 497 -43.53 12.79 45.85
CA ALA A 497 -43.44 12.62 44.40
C ALA A 497 -43.69 13.95 43.66
N ASP A 498 -44.67 14.73 44.08
CA ASP A 498 -44.97 16.06 43.52
C ASP A 498 -43.82 17.05 43.75
N ALA A 499 -43.16 16.98 44.92
CA ALA A 499 -41.97 17.76 45.22
C ALA A 499 -40.78 17.37 44.31
N GLU A 500 -40.56 16.07 44.08
CA GLU A 500 -39.49 15.61 43.19
C GLU A 500 -39.79 15.93 41.72
N VAL A 501 -41.05 15.82 41.28
CA VAL A 501 -41.48 16.27 39.94
C VAL A 501 -41.24 17.77 39.78
N SER A 502 -41.52 18.57 40.81
CA SER A 502 -41.23 20.01 40.80
C SER A 502 -39.73 20.28 40.70
N ARG A 503 -38.91 19.52 41.43
CA ARG A 503 -37.44 19.60 41.36
C ARG A 503 -36.91 19.21 39.98
N LEU A 504 -37.39 18.10 39.42
CA LEU A 504 -37.01 17.67 38.07
C LEU A 504 -37.47 18.67 37.01
N GLN A 505 -38.64 19.29 37.17
CA GLN A 505 -39.08 20.39 36.29
C GLN A 505 -38.15 21.60 36.36
N THR A 506 -37.62 21.95 37.55
CA THR A 506 -36.63 23.02 37.65
C THR A 506 -35.32 22.66 36.95
N VAL A 507 -34.81 21.44 37.13
CA VAL A 507 -33.58 20.96 36.47
C VAL A 507 -33.76 20.90 34.94
N VAL A 508 -34.90 20.44 34.45
CA VAL A 508 -35.17 20.40 33.00
C VAL A 508 -35.21 21.81 32.41
N LYS A 509 -35.77 22.80 33.13
CA LYS A 509 -35.75 24.20 32.68
C LYS A 509 -34.33 24.77 32.67
N GLU A 510 -33.52 24.42 33.66
CA GLU A 510 -32.12 24.83 33.73
C GLU A 510 -31.30 24.22 32.58
N LEU A 511 -31.46 22.92 32.30
CA LEU A 511 -30.83 22.25 31.15
C LEU A 511 -31.30 22.81 29.81
N GLN A 512 -32.58 23.22 29.70
CA GLN A 512 -33.09 23.90 28.51
C GLN A 512 -32.42 25.26 28.33
N HIS A 513 -32.29 26.05 29.40
CA HIS A 513 -31.59 27.32 29.36
C HIS A 513 -30.10 27.14 29.01
N GLU A 514 -29.42 26.13 29.56
CA GLU A 514 -28.03 25.82 29.19
C GLU A 514 -27.91 25.43 27.72
N LYS A 515 -28.82 24.61 27.21
CA LYS A 515 -28.85 24.23 25.80
C LYS A 515 -29.05 25.44 24.89
N ASP A 516 -29.97 26.33 25.24
CA ASP A 516 -30.23 27.55 24.47
C ASP A 516 -29.02 28.49 24.51
N ALA A 517 -28.37 28.64 25.67
CA ALA A 517 -27.12 29.40 25.80
C ALA A 517 -25.96 28.80 24.98
N LEU A 518 -25.86 27.46 24.91
CA LEU A 518 -24.88 26.78 24.06
C LEU A 518 -25.18 26.98 22.57
N ALA A 519 -26.45 27.00 22.16
CA ALA A 519 -26.85 27.28 20.79
C ALA A 519 -26.49 28.74 20.40
N GLU A 520 -26.77 29.71 21.27
CA GLU A 520 -26.37 31.10 21.08
C GLU A 520 -24.84 31.26 21.01
N ALA A 521 -24.10 30.58 21.89
CA ALA A 521 -22.64 30.58 21.86
C ALA A 521 -22.09 29.98 20.56
N HIS A 522 -22.71 28.92 20.05
CA HIS A 522 -22.34 28.31 18.78
C HIS A 522 -22.60 29.25 17.60
N GLU A 523 -23.76 29.93 17.57
CA GLU A 523 -24.03 30.95 16.55
C GLU A 523 -23.04 32.11 16.61
N ALA A 524 -22.71 32.61 17.81
CA ALA A 524 -21.70 33.65 17.99
C ALA A 524 -20.32 33.20 17.48
N ARG A 525 -19.95 31.94 17.72
CA ARG A 525 -18.71 31.35 17.22
C ARG A 525 -18.68 31.27 15.69
N LEU A 526 -19.78 30.86 15.06
CA LEU A 526 -19.89 30.86 13.60
C LEU A 526 -19.74 32.27 13.02
N ARG A 527 -20.36 33.29 13.64
CA ARG A 527 -20.19 34.69 13.23
C ARG A 527 -18.72 35.13 13.32
N ALA A 528 -18.07 34.85 14.44
CA ALA A 528 -16.65 35.15 14.61
C ALA A 528 -15.77 34.42 13.57
N GLU A 529 -16.08 33.16 13.25
CA GLU A 529 -15.38 32.41 12.21
C GLU A 529 -15.55 33.04 10.83
N THR A 530 -16.77 33.49 10.48
CA THR A 530 -16.98 34.22 9.22
C THR A 530 -16.19 35.53 9.18
N GLU A 531 -16.11 36.29 10.28
CA GLU A 531 -15.29 37.50 10.36
C GLU A 531 -13.79 37.19 10.22
N ILE A 532 -13.30 36.11 10.84
CA ILE A 532 -11.91 35.65 10.69
C ILE A 532 -11.61 35.33 9.22
N THR A 533 -12.50 34.61 8.53
CA THR A 533 -12.29 34.30 7.10
C THR A 533 -12.27 35.57 6.24
N GLN A 534 -13.13 36.55 6.53
CA GLN A 534 -13.11 37.84 5.85
C GLN A 534 -11.80 38.59 6.12
N LEU A 535 -11.35 38.67 7.37
CA LEU A 535 -10.07 39.30 7.71
C LEU A 535 -8.89 38.59 7.05
N GLN A 536 -8.91 37.25 6.96
CA GLN A 536 -7.88 36.49 6.24
C GLN A 536 -7.84 36.85 4.76
N THR A 537 -9.00 37.03 4.10
CA THR A 537 -9.02 37.47 2.70
C THR A 537 -8.42 38.86 2.53
N VAL A 538 -8.75 39.81 3.41
CA VAL A 538 -8.20 41.17 3.39
C VAL A 538 -6.69 41.17 3.64
N VAL A 539 -6.21 40.38 4.61
CA VAL A 539 -4.77 40.25 4.87
C VAL A 539 -4.04 39.67 3.66
N HIS A 540 -4.63 38.68 2.98
CA HIS A 540 -4.04 38.09 1.78
C HIS A 540 -4.02 39.08 0.61
N GLU A 541 -5.07 39.88 0.43
CA GLU A 541 -5.10 40.96 -0.56
C GLU A 541 -4.02 42.00 -0.27
N HIS A 542 -3.90 42.45 0.97
CA HIS A 542 -2.87 43.42 1.36
C HIS A 542 -1.45 42.88 1.18
N GLN A 543 -1.24 41.58 1.40
CA GLN A 543 0.05 40.94 1.14
C GLN A 543 0.36 40.93 -0.38
N ARG A 544 -0.61 40.64 -1.24
CA ARG A 544 -0.45 40.72 -2.70
C ARG A 544 -0.16 42.14 -3.16
N GLU A 545 -0.85 43.13 -2.61
CA GLU A 545 -0.58 44.55 -2.90
C GLU A 545 0.84 44.95 -2.48
N LYS A 546 1.29 44.49 -1.30
CA LYS A 546 2.65 44.74 -0.82
C LYS A 546 3.70 44.09 -1.71
N ASP A 547 3.48 42.86 -2.16
CA ASP A 547 4.40 42.16 -3.06
C ASP A 547 4.46 42.85 -4.43
N ALA A 548 3.30 43.24 -4.99
CA ALA A 548 3.24 44.05 -6.20
C ALA A 548 3.94 45.41 -6.03
N HIS A 549 3.78 46.07 -4.87
CA HIS A 549 4.47 47.32 -4.58
C HIS A 549 5.99 47.13 -4.53
N ASN A 550 6.48 46.06 -3.90
CA ASN A 550 7.90 45.72 -3.87
C ASN A 550 8.44 45.46 -5.29
N GLU A 551 7.73 44.70 -6.12
CA GLU A 551 8.11 44.48 -7.52
C GLU A 551 8.19 45.80 -8.31
N THR A 552 7.20 46.69 -8.14
CA THR A 552 7.26 48.03 -8.78
C THR A 552 8.43 48.86 -8.27
N GLN A 553 8.78 48.75 -6.98
CA GLN A 553 9.92 49.46 -6.40
C GLN A 553 11.26 48.90 -6.92
N GLU A 554 11.38 47.59 -7.10
CA GLU A 554 12.55 46.97 -7.72
C GLU A 554 12.72 47.36 -9.19
N ALA A 555 11.62 47.35 -9.96
CA ALA A 555 11.61 47.84 -11.33
C ALA A 555 12.02 49.32 -11.41
N HIS A 556 11.55 50.16 -10.47
CA HIS A 556 11.97 51.56 -10.38
C HIS A 556 13.47 51.70 -10.10
N ARG A 557 14.02 50.93 -9.15
CA ARG A 557 15.47 50.93 -8.85
C ARG A 557 16.30 50.50 -10.06
N HIS A 558 15.83 49.50 -10.82
CA HIS A 558 16.48 49.09 -12.06
C HIS A 558 16.40 50.17 -13.15
N ALA A 559 15.27 50.85 -13.28
CA ALA A 559 15.15 51.97 -14.22
C ALA A 559 16.09 53.12 -13.83
N GLU A 560 16.20 53.44 -12.54
CA GLU A 560 17.13 54.46 -12.01
C GLU A 560 18.60 54.11 -12.29
N SER A 561 19.00 52.84 -12.12
CA SER A 561 20.38 52.41 -12.41
C SER A 561 20.71 52.52 -13.91
N GLU A 562 19.76 52.17 -14.79
CA GLU A 562 19.92 52.35 -16.23
C GLU A 562 19.94 53.84 -16.62
N ILE A 563 19.13 54.69 -16.02
CA ILE A 563 19.19 56.14 -16.22
C ILE A 563 20.57 56.68 -15.80
N ALA A 564 21.10 56.25 -14.65
CA ALA A 564 22.43 56.65 -14.18
C ALA A 564 23.52 56.20 -15.17
N ARG A 565 23.44 54.97 -15.66
CA ARG A 565 24.36 54.43 -16.68
C ARG A 565 24.29 55.25 -17.98
N LEU A 566 23.10 55.50 -18.51
CA LEU A 566 22.91 56.31 -19.72
C LEU A 566 23.42 57.73 -19.53
N LYS A 567 23.21 58.32 -18.35
CA LYS A 567 23.73 59.65 -18.03
C LYS A 567 25.26 59.70 -18.06
N ASN A 568 25.94 58.67 -17.55
CA ASN A 568 27.40 58.55 -17.63
C ASN A 568 27.87 58.45 -19.09
N VAL A 569 27.22 57.63 -19.92
CA VAL A 569 27.55 57.51 -21.36
C VAL A 569 27.34 58.84 -22.09
N VAL A 570 26.26 59.56 -21.80
CA VAL A 570 26.01 60.88 -22.40
C VAL A 570 27.09 61.88 -21.97
N GLN A 571 27.53 61.87 -20.71
CA GLN A 571 28.64 62.71 -20.25
C GLN A 571 29.96 62.36 -20.96
N GLU A 572 30.25 61.08 -21.15
CA GLU A 572 31.44 60.62 -21.88
C GLU A 572 31.41 61.10 -23.34
N LEU A 573 30.28 60.96 -24.03
CA LEU A 573 30.09 61.47 -25.40
C LEU A 573 30.17 63.00 -25.49
N GLN A 574 29.69 63.71 -24.46
CA GLN A 574 29.84 65.18 -24.39
C GLN A 574 31.32 65.57 -24.25
N HIS A 575 32.06 64.89 -23.37
CA HIS A 575 33.50 65.11 -23.23
C HIS A 575 34.23 64.81 -24.54
N GLU A 576 33.93 63.69 -25.21
CA GLU A 576 34.56 63.35 -26.48
C GLU A 576 34.24 64.40 -27.56
N LYS A 577 33.00 64.89 -27.61
CA LYS A 577 32.60 65.96 -28.53
C LYS A 577 33.35 67.27 -28.24
N ASP A 578 33.49 67.64 -26.98
CA ASP A 578 34.20 68.85 -26.58
C ASP A 578 35.71 68.74 -26.91
N ASP A 579 36.31 67.56 -26.70
CA ASP A 579 37.69 67.26 -27.12
C ASP A 579 37.86 67.36 -28.65
N TYR A 580 36.91 66.85 -29.44
CA TYR A 580 36.91 67.01 -30.90
C TYR A 580 36.76 68.48 -31.31
N ALA A 581 35.91 69.24 -30.62
CA ALA A 581 35.72 70.67 -30.90
C ALA A 581 37.00 71.46 -30.60
N GLU A 582 37.66 71.21 -29.47
CA GLU A 582 38.93 71.83 -29.11
C GLU A 582 40.05 71.43 -30.09
N ALA A 583 40.13 70.15 -30.48
CA ALA A 583 41.08 69.67 -31.48
C ALA A 583 40.84 70.32 -32.87
N HIS A 584 39.59 70.57 -33.24
CA HIS A 584 39.23 71.26 -34.47
C HIS A 584 39.58 72.76 -34.40
N GLU A 585 39.28 73.44 -33.28
CA GLU A 585 39.66 74.83 -33.06
C GLU A 585 41.18 75.03 -33.06
N ALA A 586 41.95 74.11 -32.49
CA ALA A 586 43.41 74.12 -32.52
C ALA A 586 44.01 73.94 -33.93
N ARG A 587 43.28 73.34 -34.88
CA ARG A 587 43.72 73.20 -36.29
C ARG A 587 43.49 74.46 -37.12
N LEU A 588 42.44 75.25 -36.84
CA LEU A 588 42.12 76.49 -37.57
C LEU A 588 43.22 77.57 -37.62
N PRO A 589 44.04 77.82 -36.57
CA PRO A 589 45.14 78.80 -36.66
C PRO A 589 46.33 78.30 -37.50
N ARG A 590 46.52 76.99 -37.69
CA ARG A 590 47.59 76.46 -38.56
C ARG A 590 47.32 76.73 -40.04
N GLU A 591 46.06 76.76 -40.45
CA GLU A 591 45.68 77.08 -41.84
C GLU A 591 45.72 78.59 -42.14
N ARG A 592 45.53 79.47 -41.14
CA ARG A 592 45.66 80.93 -41.34
C ARG A 592 47.10 81.44 -41.43
N CYS A 593 48.10 80.68 -40.96
CA CYS A 593 49.52 81.05 -41.08
C CYS A 593 50.19 80.58 -42.39
N SER A 594 49.48 79.86 -43.27
CA SER A 594 50.01 79.36 -44.56
C SER A 594 49.42 80.06 -45.80
N ARG A 595 48.93 81.30 -45.66
CA ARG A 595 48.51 82.14 -46.79
C ARG A 595 49.31 83.43 -46.87
#